data_AF-A0A973K194-F1
#
_entry.id   AF-A0A973K194-F1
#
_cell.length_a   1.000
_cell.length_b   1.000
_cell.length_c   1.000
_cell.angle_alpha   90.00
_cell.angle_beta   90.00
_cell.angle_gamma   90.00
#
_symmetry.space_group_name_H-M   'P 1'
#
loop_
_entity.id
_entity.type
_entity.pdbx_description
1 polymer ?
#
loop_
_entity_poly.entity_id
_entity_poly.type
_entity_poly.pdbx_seq_one_letter_code
_entity_poly.pdbx_strand_id
1 'polypeptide(L)'
;MRRTGPARRTLLTTAAAAATAAALMTGAPAYASTHPGLRELEDQHGARLGVFARNIATGRTVRHRAGELFPMCSLFKTLASAA
;
A
#
# COMPACT_ATOMS: atom_id res chain seq x y z
N MET A 1 -21.39 50.58 -2.32
CA MET A 1 -20.56 50.09 -1.20
C MET A 1 -20.24 48.62 -1.40
N ARG A 2 -18.99 48.30 -1.77
CA ARG A 2 -18.53 46.91 -1.93
C ARG A 2 -18.31 46.29 -0.54
N ARG A 3 -19.18 45.36 -0.14
CA ARG A 3 -18.96 44.52 1.04
C ARG A 3 -18.07 43.35 0.67
N THR A 4 -16.75 43.52 0.78
CA THR A 4 -15.79 42.41 0.75
C THR A 4 -15.83 41.69 2.09
N GLY A 5 -16.70 40.68 2.19
CA GLY A 5 -16.84 39.85 3.39
C GLY A 5 -15.75 38.76 3.51
N PRO A 6 -15.37 38.36 4.73
CA PRO A 6 -14.27 37.44 5.05
C PRO A 6 -14.46 35.96 4.61
N ALA A 7 -15.46 35.64 3.78
CA ALA A 7 -15.93 34.28 3.54
C ALA A 7 -14.99 33.39 2.69
N ARG A 8 -14.26 33.94 1.70
CA ARG A 8 -13.46 33.10 0.77
C ARG A 8 -12.22 32.50 1.42
N ARG A 9 -11.55 33.27 2.30
CA ARG A 9 -10.33 32.81 2.99
C ARG A 9 -10.65 31.73 4.01
N THR A 10 -11.73 31.90 4.76
CA THR A 10 -12.19 30.91 5.75
C THR A 10 -12.56 29.59 5.07
N LEU A 11 -13.28 29.64 3.94
CA LEU A 11 -13.65 28.44 3.18
C LEU A 11 -12.44 27.69 2.62
N LEU A 12 -11.43 28.41 2.12
CA LEU A 12 -10.18 27.79 1.63
C LEU A 12 -9.38 27.13 2.76
N THR A 13 -9.29 27.78 3.92
CA THR A 13 -8.59 27.22 5.08
C THR A 13 -9.28 25.97 5.63
N THR A 14 -10.61 25.95 5.68
CA THR A 14 -11.35 24.76 6.14
C THR A 14 -11.28 23.62 5.14
N ALA A 15 -11.32 23.91 3.84
CA ALA A 15 -11.18 22.89 2.80
C ALA A 15 -9.78 22.28 2.78
N ALA A 16 -8.74 23.10 2.92
CA ALA A 16 -7.36 22.62 3.02
C ALA A 16 -7.15 21.76 4.28
N ALA A 17 -7.66 22.19 5.43
CA ALA A 17 -7.59 21.42 6.67
C ALA A 17 -8.30 20.05 6.54
N ALA A 18 -9.50 20.03 5.95
CA ALA A 18 -10.24 18.79 5.71
C ALA A 18 -9.51 17.84 4.74
N ALA A 19 -8.90 18.37 3.67
CA ALA A 19 -8.12 17.57 2.73
C ALA A 19 -6.86 16.97 3.38
N THR A 20 -6.20 17.72 4.27
CA THR A 20 -5.01 17.25 4.99
C THR A 20 -5.36 16.17 6.01
N ALA A 21 -6.48 16.34 6.73
CA ALA A 21 -7.00 15.36 7.66
C ALA A 21 -7.43 14.06 6.95
N ALA A 22 -8.06 14.17 5.78
CA ALA A 22 -8.39 13.01 4.95
C ALA A 22 -7.13 12.28 4.48
N ALA A 23 -6.10 13.00 4.01
CA ALA A 23 -4.83 12.43 3.57
C ALA A 23 -4.09 11.67 4.69
N LEU A 24 -4.16 12.16 5.93
CA LEU A 24 -3.62 11.48 7.12
C LEU A 24 -4.39 10.18 7.44
N MET A 25 -5.70 10.14 7.24
CA MET A 25 -6.51 8.93 7.44
C MET A 25 -6.43 7.93 6.29
N THR A 26 -6.08 8.38 5.09
CA THR A 26 -5.84 7.50 3.93
C THR A 26 -4.36 7.21 3.72
N GLY A 27 -3.51 7.39 4.74
CA GLY A 27 -2.08 7.14 4.66
C GLY A 27 -1.81 5.75 4.08
N ALA A 28 -1.35 5.71 2.83
CA ALA A 28 -1.03 4.45 2.18
C ALA A 28 0.05 3.74 3.03
N PRO A 29 -0.06 2.42 3.24
CA PRO A 29 0.95 1.72 4.02
C PRO A 29 2.32 1.94 3.38
N ALA A 30 3.32 2.25 4.20
CA ALA A 30 4.68 2.46 3.73
C ALA A 30 5.18 1.18 3.05
N TYR A 31 5.22 1.20 1.72
CA TYR A 31 5.78 0.13 0.91
C TYR A 31 7.30 0.25 0.91
N ALA A 32 8.00 -0.82 1.27
CA ALA A 32 9.39 -0.94 0.83
C ALA A 32 9.37 -1.06 -0.69
N SER A 33 10.16 -0.22 -1.37
CA SER A 33 10.34 -0.26 -2.83
C SER A 33 10.57 -1.70 -3.29
N THR A 34 10.00 -2.06 -4.46
CA THR A 34 10.20 -3.35 -5.11
C THR A 34 11.67 -3.72 -5.07
N HIS A 35 12.02 -4.79 -4.36
CA HIS A 35 13.41 -5.15 -4.12
C HIS A 35 14.00 -5.57 -5.48
N PRO A 36 15.02 -4.86 -6.02
CA PRO A 36 15.50 -5.10 -7.38
C PRO A 36 15.98 -6.54 -7.58
N GLY A 37 16.52 -7.16 -6.54
CA GLY A 37 16.92 -8.58 -6.55
C GLY A 37 15.80 -9.57 -6.85
N LEU A 38 14.52 -9.25 -6.60
CA LEU A 38 13.42 -10.16 -6.94
C LEU A 38 13.19 -10.24 -8.46
N ARG A 39 13.37 -9.13 -9.18
CA ARG A 39 13.29 -9.11 -10.64
C ARG A 39 14.47 -9.88 -11.25
N GLU A 40 15.66 -9.66 -10.70
CA GLU A 40 16.86 -10.36 -11.14
C GLU A 40 16.76 -11.88 -10.92
N LEU A 41 16.17 -12.33 -9.80
CA LEU A 41 15.90 -13.76 -9.56
C LEU A 41 14.89 -14.35 -10.56
N GLU A 42 13.86 -13.59 -10.96
CA GLU A 42 12.94 -14.01 -12.02
C GLU A 42 13.69 -14.24 -13.33
N ASP A 43 14.53 -13.28 -13.73
CA ASP A 43 15.28 -13.32 -14.98
C ASP A 43 16.34 -14.43 -14.98
N GLN A 44 17.08 -14.60 -13.87
CA GLN A 44 18.11 -15.63 -13.72
C GLN A 44 17.56 -17.05 -13.77
N HIS A 45 16.34 -17.27 -13.24
CA HIS A 45 15.76 -18.62 -13.14
C HIS A 45 14.64 -18.89 -14.15
N GLY A 46 14.29 -17.93 -15.01
CA GLY A 46 13.16 -18.06 -15.93
C GLY A 46 11.83 -18.31 -15.20
N ALA A 47 11.69 -17.74 -14.00
CA ALA A 47 10.59 -18.00 -13.08
C ALA A 47 9.79 -16.72 -12.81
N ARG A 48 8.62 -16.87 -12.19
CA ARG A 48 7.77 -15.76 -11.76
C ARG A 48 7.54 -15.83 -10.27
N LEU A 49 7.81 -14.75 -9.56
CA LEU A 49 7.79 -14.72 -8.10
C LEU A 49 6.63 -13.87 -7.58
N GLY A 50 5.84 -14.42 -6.66
CA GLY A 50 4.85 -13.69 -5.87
C GLY A 50 5.36 -13.58 -4.43
N VAL A 51 5.66 -12.36 -3.97
CA VAL A 51 6.24 -12.13 -2.63
C VAL A 51 5.41 -11.10 -1.87
N PHE A 52 5.01 -11.49 -0.66
CA PHE A 52 4.46 -10.60 0.34
C PHE A 52 5.16 -10.86 1.68
N ALA A 53 5.70 -9.82 2.30
CA ALA A 53 6.26 -9.89 3.64
C ALA A 53 5.82 -8.67 4.44
N ARG A 54 5.54 -8.87 5.73
CA ARG A 54 5.18 -7.81 6.68
C ARG A 54 6.06 -7.89 7.91
N ASN A 55 6.79 -6.83 8.18
CA ASN A 55 7.45 -6.66 9.48
C ASN A 55 6.37 -6.30 10.51
N ILE A 56 6.06 -7.22 11.41
CA ILE A 56 4.97 -7.07 12.39
C ILE A 56 5.25 -5.98 13.44
N ALA A 57 6.51 -5.65 13.72
CA ALA A 57 6.88 -4.63 14.69
C ALA A 57 6.75 -3.20 14.13
N THR A 58 7.11 -3.01 12.86
CA THR A 58 7.15 -1.68 12.21
C THR A 58 6.00 -1.45 11.23
N GLY A 59 5.25 -2.49 10.87
CA GLY A 59 4.20 -2.45 9.86
C GLY A 59 4.69 -2.35 8.42
N ARG A 60 6.00 -2.24 8.17
CA ARG A 60 6.59 -2.16 6.82
C ARG A 60 6.30 -3.42 6.02
N THR A 61 5.97 -3.27 4.74
CA THR A 61 5.67 -4.40 3.86
C THR A 61 6.55 -4.43 2.62
N VAL A 62 6.86 -5.63 2.14
CA VAL A 62 7.45 -5.90 0.82
C VAL A 62 6.35 -6.52 -0.04
N ARG A 63 6.17 -6.00 -1.25
CA ARG A 63 5.17 -6.47 -2.21
C ARG A 63 5.81 -6.62 -3.58
N HIS A 64 5.81 -7.82 -4.13
CA HIS A 64 6.23 -8.11 -5.51
C HIS A 64 5.19 -9.02 -6.15
N ARG A 65 4.51 -8.54 -7.20
CA ARG A 65 3.37 -9.22 -7.85
C ARG A 65 2.28 -9.72 -6.89
N ALA A 66 2.10 -9.04 -5.75
CA ALA A 66 1.20 -9.46 -4.68
C ALA A 66 -0.30 -9.45 -5.05
N GLY A 67 -0.68 -8.94 -6.23
CA GLY A 67 -2.04 -9.00 -6.76
C GLY A 67 -2.25 -10.10 -7.81
N GLU A 68 -1.22 -10.87 -8.14
CA GLU A 68 -1.31 -11.98 -9.10
C GLU A 68 -1.66 -13.28 -8.38
N LEU A 69 -2.38 -14.18 -9.08
CA LEU A 69 -2.73 -15.49 -8.57
C LEU A 69 -1.62 -16.50 -8.88
N PHE A 70 -1.26 -17.31 -7.88
CA PHE A 70 -0.30 -18.40 -7.98
C PHE A 70 -0.96 -19.73 -7.57
N PRO A 71 -0.54 -20.87 -8.13
CA PRO A 71 -1.08 -22.17 -7.73
C PRO A 71 -0.70 -22.48 -6.28
N MET A 72 -1.70 -22.83 -5.47
CA MET A 72 -1.48 -23.17 -4.05
C MET A 72 -0.71 -24.47 -3.87
N CYS A 73 -0.78 -25.40 -4.83
CA CYS A 73 -0.14 -26.72 -4.74
C CYS A 73 -0.43 -27.38 -3.39
N SER A 74 0.58 -27.76 -2.60
CA SER A 74 0.38 -28.33 -1.26
C SER A 74 0.24 -27.30 -0.13
N LEU A 75 0.40 -25.99 -0.39
CA LEU A 75 0.31 -24.94 0.62
C LEU A 75 -1.09 -24.86 1.24
N PHE A 76 -2.13 -25.28 0.51
CA PHE A 76 -3.51 -25.32 1.02
C PHE A 76 -3.66 -26.13 2.30
N LYS A 77 -2.82 -27.16 2.49
CA LYS A 77 -2.92 -28.09 3.63
C LYS A 77 -2.86 -27.37 4.97
N THR A 78 -2.05 -26.31 5.04
CA THR A 78 -1.93 -25.48 6.25
C THR A 78 -3.26 -24.85 6.65
N LEU A 79 -3.99 -24.30 5.68
CA LEU A 79 -5.32 -23.74 5.89
C LEU A 79 -6.36 -24.82 6.14
N ALA A 80 -6.29 -25.94 5.41
CA ALA A 80 -7.22 -27.06 5.57
C ALA A 80 -7.11 -27.73 6.96
N SER A 81 -5.90 -27.81 7.53
CA SER A 81 -5.70 -28.34 8.89
C SER A 81 -6.09 -27.36 9.99
N ALA A 82 -6.21 -26.06 9.67
CA ALA A 82 -6.60 -25.03 10.62
C ALA A 82 -8.12 -24.79 10.66
N ALA A 83 -8.86 -25.31 9.68
CA ALA A 83 -10.30 -25.17 9.54
C ALA A 83 -11.09 -26.17 10.39
#